data_AF-A0A955R7D5-F1
#
_entry.id   AF-A0A955R7D5-F1
#
_cell.length_a   1.000
_cell.length_b   1.000
_cell.length_c   1.000
_cell.angle_alpha   90.00
_cell.angle_beta   90.00
_cell.angle_gamma   90.00
#
_symmetry.space_group_name_H-M   'P 1'
#
loop_
_entity.id
_entity.type
_entity.pdbx_description
1 polymer ?
#
loop_
_entity_poly.entity_id
_entity_poly.type
_entity_poly.pdbx_seq_one_letter_code
_entity_poly.pdbx_strand_id
1 'polypeptide(L)'
;MGEERAGLDWLLLGRYALVVALCELIPIPLLDGWVENRVRRRMVRLITTRHGIALDDAQVALLADASGAGCMGCFWAIVMWPVKKLLKTVLIVFQAKTITDRFSEVLHRALLTEEACELGLLPEKVEEVRKAMDQALAHVDTRPVERKLVGTLRDAKHELNGAVWESARVARERLRDRPAEALADAAEGDQLPQASELSRVLTATVQVSGLVPELVKWFHGELGLLQVEPKIAGLIEPELVPSDIVEPATPALPMPVEDAVEVVPEPDEEG
;
A
#
# COMPACT_ATOMS: atom_id res chain seq x y z
N MET A 1 -12.39 -20.84 -27.08
CA MET A 1 -12.29 -20.86 -25.61
C MET A 1 -11.67 -19.52 -25.23
N GLY A 2 -12.50 -18.56 -24.84
CA GLY A 2 -12.03 -17.23 -24.47
C GLY A 2 -11.43 -17.31 -23.07
N GLU A 3 -10.12 -17.12 -22.97
CA GLU A 3 -9.47 -16.91 -21.68
C GLU A 3 -10.07 -15.65 -21.05
N GLU A 4 -10.80 -15.86 -19.96
CA GLU A 4 -11.15 -14.85 -18.99
C GLU A 4 -9.83 -14.29 -18.44
N ARG A 5 -9.24 -13.32 -19.15
CA ARG A 5 -7.97 -12.68 -18.77
C ARG A 5 -8.10 -12.23 -17.33
N ALA A 6 -7.27 -12.79 -16.46
CA ALA A 6 -7.35 -12.59 -15.02
C ALA A 6 -7.34 -11.08 -14.72
N GLY A 7 -8.50 -10.53 -14.35
CA GLY A 7 -8.59 -9.16 -13.91
C GLY A 7 -7.76 -8.96 -12.64
N LEU A 8 -7.29 -7.73 -12.47
CA LEU A 8 -6.57 -7.28 -11.29
C LEU A 8 -7.39 -7.56 -10.01
N ASP A 9 -6.83 -8.38 -9.13
CA ASP A 9 -7.48 -8.82 -7.89
C ASP A 9 -7.03 -7.95 -6.70
N TRP A 10 -7.64 -6.77 -6.62
CA TRP A 10 -7.34 -5.76 -5.62
C TRP A 10 -7.38 -6.28 -4.18
N LEU A 11 -8.35 -7.14 -3.86
CA LEU A 11 -8.51 -7.65 -2.50
C LEU A 11 -7.36 -8.60 -2.13
N LEU A 12 -6.96 -9.46 -3.05
CA LEU A 12 -5.82 -10.34 -2.85
C LEU A 12 -4.53 -9.55 -2.66
N LEU A 13 -4.27 -8.55 -3.52
CA LEU A 13 -3.09 -7.69 -3.39
C LEU A 13 -3.12 -6.88 -2.09
N GLY A 14 -4.29 -6.38 -1.71
CA GLY A 14 -4.51 -5.68 -0.44
C GLY A 14 -4.21 -6.55 0.77
N ARG A 15 -4.66 -7.81 0.79
CA ARG A 15 -4.36 -8.76 1.88
C ARG A 15 -2.87 -9.02 2.00
N TYR A 16 -2.21 -9.26 0.87
CA TYR A 16 -0.76 -9.42 0.84
C TYR A 16 -0.04 -8.17 1.34
N ALA A 17 -0.41 -6.98 0.86
CA ALA A 17 0.15 -5.71 1.29
C ALA A 17 -0.02 -5.47 2.80
N LEU A 18 -1.19 -5.80 3.33
CA LEU A 18 -1.45 -5.69 4.76
C LEU A 18 -0.63 -6.69 5.56
N VAL A 19 -0.58 -7.97 5.17
CA VAL A 19 0.22 -8.98 5.87
C VAL A 19 1.69 -8.59 5.89
N VAL A 20 2.22 -8.09 4.78
CA VAL A 20 3.59 -7.56 4.69
C VAL A 20 3.78 -6.37 5.65
N ALA A 21 2.85 -5.42 5.70
CA ALA A 21 2.90 -4.29 6.63
C ALA A 21 2.79 -4.72 8.12
N LEU A 22 2.00 -5.75 8.41
CA LEU A 22 1.86 -6.32 9.74
C LEU A 22 3.12 -7.09 10.19
N CYS A 23 3.90 -7.64 9.26
CA CYS A 23 5.18 -8.30 9.57
C CYS A 23 6.16 -7.34 10.24
N GLU A 24 6.17 -6.05 9.88
CA GLU A 24 7.01 -5.07 10.58
C GLU A 24 6.57 -4.84 12.02
N LEU A 25 5.32 -5.14 12.37
CA LEU A 25 4.80 -4.96 13.72
C LEU A 25 5.03 -6.19 14.61
N ILE A 26 5.11 -7.38 14.00
CA ILE A 26 5.43 -8.63 14.71
C ILE A 26 6.73 -8.43 15.51
N PRO A 27 6.75 -8.67 16.83
CA PRO A 27 7.93 -8.41 17.64
C PRO A 27 8.91 -9.58 17.59
N ILE A 28 9.40 -9.97 16.40
CA ILE A 28 10.40 -11.05 16.25
C ILE A 28 11.63 -10.54 15.49
N PRO A 29 12.76 -10.27 16.18
CA PRO A 29 13.95 -9.72 15.54
C PRO A 29 14.45 -10.67 14.44
N LEU A 30 14.85 -10.09 13.29
CA LEU A 30 15.33 -10.76 12.07
C LEU A 30 14.27 -11.52 11.27
N LEU A 31 13.21 -12.01 11.90
CA LEU A 31 12.12 -12.68 11.20
C LEU A 31 11.36 -11.70 10.31
N ASP A 32 11.17 -10.46 10.77
CA ASP A 32 10.36 -9.45 10.08
C ASP A 32 10.81 -9.24 8.63
N GLY A 33 12.09 -8.89 8.38
CA GLY A 33 12.57 -8.65 7.01
C GLY A 33 12.68 -9.91 6.13
N TRP A 34 12.95 -11.08 6.72
CA TRP A 34 12.99 -12.34 5.97
C TRP A 34 11.60 -12.83 5.57
N VAL A 35 10.65 -12.78 6.52
CA VAL A 35 9.24 -13.11 6.30
C VAL A 35 8.64 -12.13 5.30
N GLU A 36 8.88 -10.84 5.48
CA GLU A 36 8.42 -9.78 4.59
C GLU A 36 8.83 -10.05 3.14
N ASN A 37 10.13 -10.21 2.87
CA ASN A 37 10.62 -10.49 1.51
C ASN A 37 10.06 -11.80 0.96
N ARG A 38 9.88 -12.82 1.80
CA ARG A 38 9.34 -14.10 1.35
C ARG A 38 7.85 -14.03 0.99
N VAL A 39 7.07 -13.27 1.76
CA VAL A 39 5.65 -12.97 1.45
C VAL A 39 5.55 -12.12 0.18
N ARG A 40 6.39 -11.09 0.02
CA ARG A 40 6.47 -10.27 -1.21
C ARG A 40 6.81 -11.11 -2.44
N ARG A 41 7.82 -11.98 -2.34
CA ARG A 41 8.22 -12.90 -3.44
C ARG A 41 7.09 -13.87 -3.79
N ARG A 42 6.33 -14.34 -2.79
CA ARG A 42 5.16 -15.20 -3.01
C ARG A 42 4.06 -14.46 -3.76
N MET A 43 3.78 -13.21 -3.39
CA MET A 43 2.85 -12.33 -4.10
C MET A 43 3.26 -12.13 -5.56
N VAL A 44 4.53 -11.81 -5.85
CA VAL A 44 5.02 -11.65 -7.23
C VAL A 44 4.86 -12.94 -8.03
N ARG A 45 5.23 -14.10 -7.47
CA ARG A 45 5.01 -15.39 -8.14
C ARG A 45 3.54 -15.67 -8.41
N LEU A 46 2.66 -15.30 -7.48
CA LEU A 46 1.22 -15.48 -7.65
C LEU A 46 0.70 -14.63 -8.83
N ILE A 47 1.11 -13.35 -8.89
CA ILE A 47 0.80 -12.45 -10.01
C ILE A 47 1.28 -13.07 -11.32
N THR A 48 2.57 -13.41 -11.43
CA THR A 48 3.12 -13.90 -12.70
C THR A 48 2.51 -15.24 -13.12
N THR A 49 2.25 -16.13 -12.17
CA THR A 49 1.60 -17.43 -12.44
C THR A 49 0.18 -17.25 -12.98
N ARG A 50 -0.58 -16.26 -12.49
CA ARG A 50 -1.93 -15.92 -13.01
C ARG A 50 -1.88 -15.46 -14.46
N HIS A 51 -0.79 -14.82 -14.87
CA HIS A 51 -0.52 -14.41 -16.25
C HIS A 51 0.18 -15.48 -17.09
N GLY A 52 0.39 -16.69 -16.55
CA GLY A 52 1.09 -17.78 -17.25
C GLY A 52 2.61 -17.55 -17.43
N ILE A 53 3.18 -16.58 -16.70
CA ILE A 53 4.58 -16.19 -16.79
C ILE A 53 5.39 -16.91 -15.70
N ALA A 54 6.42 -17.65 -16.12
CA ALA A 54 7.38 -18.26 -15.23
C ALA A 54 8.60 -17.33 -15.05
N LEU A 55 8.78 -16.82 -13.84
CA LEU A 55 9.99 -16.09 -13.43
C LEU A 55 10.93 -17.01 -12.66
N ASP A 56 12.23 -16.83 -12.86
CA ASP A 56 13.24 -17.46 -12.00
C ASP A 56 13.30 -16.80 -10.60
N ASP A 57 13.95 -17.46 -9.65
CA ASP A 57 14.03 -16.96 -8.27
C ASP A 57 14.77 -15.62 -8.13
N ALA A 58 15.72 -15.33 -9.04
CA ALA A 58 16.47 -14.09 -9.03
C ALA A 58 15.63 -12.92 -9.57
N GLN A 59 14.85 -13.14 -10.62
CA GLN A 59 13.90 -12.20 -11.20
C GLN A 59 12.77 -11.88 -10.21
N VAL A 60 12.24 -12.91 -9.53
CA VAL A 60 11.25 -12.72 -8.46
C VAL A 60 11.83 -11.89 -7.33
N ALA A 61 13.06 -12.17 -6.89
CA ALA A 61 13.72 -11.39 -5.84
C ALA A 61 13.95 -9.94 -6.28
N LEU A 62 14.35 -9.72 -7.54
CA LEU A 62 14.59 -8.38 -8.09
C LEU A 62 13.31 -7.52 -8.10
N LEU A 63 12.17 -8.11 -8.44
CA LEU A 63 10.88 -7.40 -8.41
C LEU A 63 10.37 -7.21 -6.98
N ALA A 64 10.47 -8.24 -6.13
CA ALA A 64 9.82 -8.27 -4.83
C ALA A 64 10.61 -7.60 -3.70
N ASP A 65 11.93 -7.69 -3.69
CA ASP A 65 12.73 -7.27 -2.55
C ASP A 65 12.76 -5.73 -2.45
N ALA A 66 12.68 -5.23 -1.21
CA ALA A 66 12.87 -3.82 -0.93
C ALA A 66 14.34 -3.44 -1.17
N SER A 67 14.58 -2.32 -1.85
CA SER A 67 15.90 -1.77 -2.13
C SER A 67 16.52 -1.18 -0.85
N GLY A 68 17.06 -2.04 0.02
CA GLY A 68 17.81 -1.57 1.20
C GLY A 68 17.90 -2.55 2.35
N ALA A 69 19.00 -3.30 2.41
CA ALA A 69 19.82 -3.58 3.59
C ALA A 69 20.58 -4.90 3.38
N GLY A 70 21.79 -4.80 2.82
CA GLY A 70 22.77 -5.86 2.96
C GLY A 70 23.02 -6.17 4.44
N CYS A 71 23.43 -7.41 4.70
CA CYS A 71 23.81 -8.10 5.95
C CYS A 71 24.27 -7.25 7.16
N MET A 72 24.78 -6.03 6.97
CA MET A 72 25.25 -5.09 8.00
C MET A 72 24.13 -4.59 8.95
N GLY A 73 22.85 -4.65 8.56
CA GLY A 73 21.72 -4.30 9.42
C GLY A 73 21.43 -5.31 10.54
N CYS A 74 21.83 -6.57 10.39
CA CYS A 74 21.53 -7.64 11.35
C CYS A 74 22.22 -7.43 12.70
N PHE A 75 23.45 -6.92 12.70
CA PHE A 75 24.22 -6.68 13.93
C PHE A 75 23.66 -5.49 14.74
N TRP A 76 23.25 -4.42 14.04
CA TRP A 76 22.68 -3.23 14.67
C TRP A 76 21.27 -3.48 15.23
N ALA A 77 20.49 -4.36 14.59
CA ALA A 77 19.16 -4.76 15.04
C ALA A 77 19.16 -5.50 16.39
N ILE A 78 20.19 -6.31 16.66
CA ILE A 78 20.36 -7.04 17.94
C ILE A 78 20.67 -6.06 19.07
N VAL A 79 21.53 -5.06 18.83
CA VAL A 79 21.95 -4.08 19.84
C VAL A 79 20.84 -3.09 20.20
N MET A 80 20.01 -2.69 19.23
CA MET A 80 18.89 -1.75 19.45
C MET A 80 17.59 -2.41 19.91
N TRP A 81 17.57 -3.73 20.03
CA TRP A 81 16.40 -4.53 20.39
C TRP A 81 15.67 -4.09 21.68
N PRO A 82 16.34 -3.84 22.82
CA PRO A 82 15.65 -3.41 24.03
C PRO A 82 15.08 -1.99 23.91
N VAL A 83 15.75 -1.11 23.14
CA VAL A 83 15.34 0.29 22.94
C VAL A 83 14.12 0.37 22.02
N LYS A 84 14.09 -0.40 20.92
CA LYS A 84 12.93 -0.49 20.02
C LYS A 84 11.70 -1.10 20.69
N LYS A 85 11.89 -2.07 21.60
CA LYS A 85 10.80 -2.72 22.33
C LYS A 85 10.06 -1.75 23.26
N LEU A 86 10.77 -0.82 23.90
CA LEU A 86 10.16 0.25 24.70
C LEU A 86 9.44 1.30 23.84
N LEU A 87 9.98 1.65 22.68
CA LEU A 87 9.38 2.64 21.76
C LEU A 87 8.12 2.11 21.04
N LYS A 88 8.10 0.82 20.65
CA LYS A 88 6.93 0.19 20.00
C LYS A 88 5.69 0.25 20.89
N THR A 89 5.82 0.11 22.20
CA THR A 89 4.67 0.16 23.13
C THR A 89 4.06 1.57 23.26
N VAL A 90 4.82 2.65 23.01
CA VAL A 90 4.42 4.02 23.34
C VAL A 90 3.98 4.85 22.12
N LEU A 91 4.29 4.44 20.89
CA LEU A 91 4.04 5.26 19.70
C LEU A 91 2.97 4.68 18.75
N ILE A 92 1.72 4.63 19.21
CA ILE A 92 0.56 4.21 18.39
C ILE A 92 0.46 5.01 17.07
N VAL A 93 0.80 6.30 17.10
CA VAL A 93 0.78 7.17 15.90
C VAL A 93 1.90 6.81 14.90
N PHE A 94 3.10 6.45 15.38
CA PHE A 94 4.18 6.01 14.47
C PHE A 94 3.89 4.64 13.88
N GLN A 95 3.24 3.73 14.62
CA GLN A 95 2.84 2.44 14.08
C GLN A 95 1.87 2.61 12.92
N ALA A 96 0.86 3.49 13.05
CA ALA A 96 -0.08 3.75 11.98
C ALA A 96 0.61 4.25 10.72
N LYS A 97 1.52 5.23 10.85
CA LYS A 97 2.31 5.72 9.70
C LYS A 97 3.17 4.61 9.08
N THR A 98 3.90 3.85 9.89
CA THR A 98 4.74 2.76 9.39
C THR A 98 3.94 1.72 8.62
N ILE A 99 2.78 1.30 9.13
CA ILE A 99 1.90 0.35 8.45
C ILE A 99 1.39 0.94 7.14
N THR A 100 0.93 2.19 7.17
CA THR A 100 0.43 2.89 5.98
C THR A 100 1.48 3.00 4.88
N ASP A 101 2.69 3.45 5.23
CA ASP A 101 3.79 3.63 4.27
C ASP A 101 4.13 2.29 3.61
N ARG A 102 4.19 1.20 4.41
CA ARG A 102 4.48 -0.15 3.90
C ARG A 102 3.35 -0.74 3.08
N PHE A 103 2.12 -0.62 3.56
CA PHE A 103 0.96 -1.09 2.84
C PHE A 103 0.89 -0.44 1.46
N SER A 104 1.03 0.90 1.41
CA SER A 104 1.00 1.67 0.17
C SER A 104 2.12 1.25 -0.78
N GLU A 105 3.35 1.14 -0.28
CA GLU A 105 4.51 0.71 -1.06
C GLU A 105 4.33 -0.69 -1.69
N VAL A 106 3.88 -1.67 -0.89
CA VAL A 106 3.69 -3.05 -1.36
C VAL A 106 2.57 -3.14 -2.39
N LEU A 107 1.44 -2.47 -2.11
CA LEU A 107 0.28 -2.48 -3.00
C LEU A 107 0.62 -1.84 -4.35
N HIS A 108 1.29 -0.68 -4.34
CA HIS A 108 1.71 -0.02 -5.58
C HIS A 108 2.71 -0.86 -6.39
N ARG A 109 3.67 -1.52 -5.73
CA ARG A 109 4.60 -2.42 -6.43
C ARG A 109 3.88 -3.64 -7.02
N ALA A 110 2.91 -4.20 -6.32
CA ALA A 110 2.10 -5.30 -6.83
C ALA A 110 1.32 -4.87 -8.09
N LEU A 111 0.70 -3.68 -8.05
CA LEU A 111 -0.03 -3.11 -9.19
C LEU A 111 0.86 -2.92 -10.42
N LEU A 112 2.05 -2.34 -10.25
CA LEU A 112 2.97 -2.16 -11.37
C LEU A 112 3.53 -3.49 -11.91
N THR A 113 3.61 -4.51 -11.06
CA THR A 113 3.99 -5.87 -11.48
C THR A 113 2.87 -6.51 -12.32
N GLU A 114 1.61 -6.33 -11.92
CA GLU A 114 0.45 -6.77 -12.69
C GLU A 114 0.44 -6.09 -14.07
N GLU A 115 0.61 -4.77 -14.11
CA GLU A 115 0.66 -3.99 -15.35
C GLU A 115 1.80 -4.47 -16.26
N ALA A 116 2.99 -4.71 -15.70
CA ALA A 116 4.13 -5.24 -16.47
C ALA A 116 3.86 -6.64 -17.06
N CYS A 117 3.07 -7.48 -16.38
CA CYS A 117 2.61 -8.76 -16.90
C CYS A 117 1.60 -8.56 -18.04
N GLU A 118 0.63 -7.65 -17.88
CA GLU A 118 -0.37 -7.36 -18.91
C GLU A 118 0.26 -6.77 -20.19
N LEU A 119 1.32 -5.98 -20.04
CA LEU A 119 2.10 -5.42 -21.15
C LEU A 119 3.03 -6.45 -21.81
N GLY A 120 3.15 -7.66 -21.27
CA GLY A 120 4.06 -8.69 -21.78
C GLY A 120 5.53 -8.31 -21.68
N LEU A 121 5.91 -7.49 -20.69
CA LEU A 121 7.30 -7.08 -20.47
C LEU A 121 8.10 -8.10 -19.66
N LEU A 122 7.40 -8.94 -18.90
CA LEU A 122 7.99 -10.02 -18.12
C LEU A 122 7.81 -11.35 -18.88
N PRO A 123 8.83 -12.21 -18.92
CA PRO A 123 10.07 -12.19 -18.13
C PRO A 123 11.26 -11.41 -18.73
N GLU A 124 11.17 -10.86 -19.94
CA GLU A 124 12.35 -10.38 -20.68
C GLU A 124 12.97 -9.10 -20.11
N LYS A 125 12.16 -8.19 -19.56
CA LYS A 125 12.57 -6.82 -19.19
C LYS A 125 12.52 -6.55 -17.69
N VAL A 126 12.79 -7.56 -16.86
CA VAL A 126 12.67 -7.47 -15.39
C VAL A 126 13.44 -6.29 -14.79
N GLU A 127 14.67 -6.03 -15.27
CA GLU A 127 15.49 -4.90 -14.79
C GLU A 127 14.92 -3.54 -15.19
N GLU A 128 14.45 -3.40 -16.43
CA GLU A 128 13.81 -2.17 -16.93
C GLU A 128 12.51 -1.90 -16.16
N VAL A 129 11.70 -2.94 -15.96
CA VAL A 129 10.46 -2.88 -15.16
C VAL A 129 10.79 -2.45 -13.73
N ARG A 130 11.76 -3.08 -13.08
CA ARG A 130 12.13 -2.74 -11.70
C ARG A 130 12.59 -1.28 -11.60
N LYS A 131 13.41 -0.83 -12.54
CA LYS A 131 13.90 0.55 -12.57
C LYS A 131 12.74 1.54 -12.78
N ALA A 132 11.84 1.25 -13.72
CA ALA A 132 10.66 2.08 -13.97
C ALA A 132 9.72 2.13 -12.75
N MET A 133 9.55 1.01 -12.04
CA MET A 133 8.79 0.98 -10.77
C MET A 133 9.38 1.91 -9.72
N ASP A 134 10.70 1.81 -9.49
CA ASP A 134 11.39 2.63 -8.50
C ASP A 134 11.36 4.12 -8.88
N GLN A 135 11.47 4.45 -10.18
CA GLN A 135 11.35 5.82 -10.68
C GLN A 135 9.93 6.38 -10.55
N ALA A 136 8.90 5.59 -10.89
CA ALA A 136 7.51 6.01 -10.78
C ALA A 136 7.12 6.29 -9.31
N LEU A 137 7.52 5.40 -8.39
CA LEU A 137 7.29 5.57 -6.96
C LEU A 137 8.04 6.75 -6.35
N ALA A 138 9.19 7.14 -6.92
CA ALA A 138 9.94 8.31 -6.47
C ALA A 138 9.34 9.65 -6.92
N HIS A 139 8.57 9.67 -8.01
CA HIS A 139 7.99 10.89 -8.59
C HIS A 139 6.57 11.18 -8.11
N VAL A 140 5.79 10.14 -7.82
CA VAL A 140 4.40 10.30 -7.40
C VAL A 140 4.32 10.67 -5.92
N ASP A 141 3.66 11.80 -5.63
CA ASP A 141 3.45 12.26 -4.25
C ASP A 141 2.41 11.40 -3.54
N THR A 142 2.86 10.41 -2.77
CA THR A 142 2.00 9.49 -1.99
C THR A 142 1.41 10.14 -0.73
N ARG A 143 1.86 11.33 -0.33
CA ARG A 143 1.47 11.97 0.95
C ARG A 143 -0.04 12.15 1.13
N PRO A 144 -0.84 12.52 0.10
CA PRO A 144 -2.29 12.61 0.24
C PRO A 144 -2.93 11.27 0.60
N VAL A 145 -2.46 10.19 -0.03
CA VAL A 145 -2.95 8.82 0.22
C VAL A 145 -2.51 8.36 1.59
N GLU A 146 -1.25 8.57 1.96
CA GLU A 146 -0.72 8.26 3.28
C GLU A 146 -1.52 8.96 4.38
N ARG A 147 -1.85 10.24 4.21
CA ARG A 147 -2.63 10.99 5.20
C ARG A 147 -4.02 10.38 5.40
N LYS A 148 -4.69 9.99 4.31
CA LYS A 148 -6.00 9.32 4.35
C LYS A 148 -5.89 7.95 5.02
N LEU A 149 -4.95 7.12 4.58
CA LEU A 149 -4.70 5.79 5.14
C LEU A 149 -4.37 5.84 6.63
N VAL A 150 -3.58 6.82 7.09
CA VAL A 150 -3.29 7.02 8.52
C VAL A 150 -4.57 7.38 9.30
N GLY A 151 -5.46 8.19 8.72
CA GLY A 151 -6.77 8.50 9.29
C GLY A 151 -7.61 7.23 9.44
N THR A 152 -7.84 6.54 8.33
CA THR A 152 -8.57 5.27 8.27
C THR A 152 -8.04 4.24 9.27
N LEU A 153 -6.72 4.09 9.37
CA LEU A 153 -6.10 3.12 10.27
C LEU A 153 -6.23 3.53 11.75
N ARG A 154 -6.25 4.84 12.04
CA ARG A 154 -6.50 5.34 13.39
C ARG A 154 -7.93 5.09 13.82
N ASP A 155 -8.88 5.24 12.90
CA ASP A 155 -10.30 5.00 13.14
C ASP A 155 -10.57 3.49 13.29
N ALA A 156 -9.89 2.65 12.51
CA ALA A 156 -9.94 1.19 12.57
C ALA A 156 -8.92 0.57 13.56
N LYS A 157 -8.61 1.26 14.67
CA LYS A 157 -7.57 0.82 15.62
C LYS A 157 -7.89 -0.53 16.27
N HIS A 158 -9.16 -0.84 16.51
CA HIS A 158 -9.56 -2.11 17.14
C HIS A 158 -9.35 -3.29 16.19
N GLU A 159 -9.73 -3.11 14.94
CA GLU A 159 -9.56 -4.04 13.82
C GLU A 159 -8.07 -4.25 13.55
N LEU A 160 -7.28 -3.18 13.54
CA LEU A 160 -5.82 -3.27 13.43
C LEU A 160 -5.23 -4.11 14.55
N ASN A 161 -5.56 -3.81 15.81
CA ASN A 161 -5.03 -4.60 16.93
C ASN A 161 -5.44 -6.08 16.79
N GLY A 162 -6.68 -6.34 16.38
CA GLY A 162 -7.16 -7.69 16.07
C GLY A 162 -6.31 -8.37 15.00
N ALA A 163 -6.12 -7.73 13.84
CA ALA A 163 -5.34 -8.25 12.72
C ALA A 163 -3.87 -8.51 13.10
N VAL A 164 -3.28 -7.65 13.92
CA VAL A 164 -1.92 -7.83 14.46
C VAL A 164 -1.84 -9.07 15.36
N TRP A 165 -2.77 -9.20 16.31
CA TRP A 165 -2.80 -10.34 17.21
C TRP A 165 -3.09 -11.64 16.48
N GLU A 166 -3.98 -11.61 15.49
CA GLU A 166 -4.30 -12.75 14.65
C GLU A 166 -3.09 -13.18 13.80
N SER A 167 -2.42 -12.22 13.14
CA SER A 167 -1.21 -12.48 12.37
C SER A 167 -0.08 -13.01 13.26
N ALA A 168 0.09 -12.44 14.45
CA ALA A 168 1.04 -12.92 15.44
C ALA A 168 0.68 -14.32 15.96
N ARG A 169 -0.61 -14.62 16.13
CA ARG A 169 -1.11 -15.94 16.54
C ARG A 169 -0.87 -16.97 15.44
N VAL A 170 -1.23 -16.69 14.19
CA VAL A 170 -0.98 -17.58 13.04
C VAL A 170 0.51 -17.80 12.85
N ALA A 171 1.31 -16.72 12.92
CA ALA A 171 2.76 -16.83 12.92
C ALA A 171 3.19 -17.78 14.04
N ARG A 172 2.76 -17.58 15.31
CA ARG A 172 3.15 -18.38 16.49
C ARG A 172 2.65 -19.83 16.50
N GLU A 173 1.43 -20.09 16.04
CA GLU A 173 0.83 -21.43 16.02
C GLU A 173 1.44 -22.30 14.93
N ARG A 174 1.84 -21.70 13.79
CA ARG A 174 2.48 -22.41 12.66
C ARG A 174 4.02 -22.31 12.69
N LEU A 175 4.58 -21.75 13.76
CA LEU A 175 5.99 -21.31 13.92
C LEU A 175 7.01 -22.40 14.27
N ARG A 176 6.76 -23.69 14.01
CA ARG A 176 7.83 -24.67 14.23
C ARG A 176 8.80 -24.75 13.05
N ASP A 177 8.33 -24.53 11.81
CA ASP A 177 9.18 -24.75 10.62
C ASP A 177 9.07 -23.68 9.49
N ARG A 178 7.92 -23.03 9.22
CA ARG A 178 7.71 -22.21 8.00
C ARG A 178 6.78 -20.99 8.16
N PRO A 179 7.20 -19.92 8.86
CA PRO A 179 6.31 -18.82 9.24
C PRO A 179 5.89 -17.91 8.06
N ALA A 180 6.72 -17.77 7.03
CA ALA A 180 6.38 -16.94 5.86
C ALA A 180 5.33 -17.60 4.97
N GLU A 181 5.47 -18.90 4.74
CA GLU A 181 4.49 -19.70 4.02
C GLU A 181 3.14 -19.67 4.75
N ALA A 182 3.14 -19.85 6.07
CA ALA A 182 1.92 -19.82 6.87
C ALA A 182 1.12 -18.51 6.78
N LEU A 183 1.82 -17.37 6.69
CA LEU A 183 1.19 -16.05 6.55
C LEU A 183 0.71 -15.80 5.12
N ALA A 184 1.49 -16.22 4.12
CA ALA A 184 1.09 -16.12 2.72
C ALA A 184 -0.12 -17.02 2.41
N ASP A 185 -0.13 -18.25 2.91
CA ASP A 185 -1.27 -19.17 2.80
C ASP A 185 -2.53 -18.59 3.48
N ALA A 186 -2.34 -17.90 4.61
CA ALA A 186 -3.43 -17.23 5.29
C ALA A 186 -3.97 -16.01 4.52
N ALA A 187 -3.09 -15.27 3.83
CA ALA A 187 -3.45 -14.17 2.95
C ALA A 187 -4.18 -14.64 1.68
N GLU A 188 -3.78 -15.79 1.10
CA GLU A 188 -4.44 -16.40 -0.06
C GLU A 188 -5.81 -16.97 0.31
N GLY A 189 -5.90 -17.70 1.43
CA GLY A 189 -7.09 -18.46 1.82
C GLY A 189 -8.15 -17.69 2.62
N ASP A 190 -8.04 -16.35 2.72
CA ASP A 190 -8.94 -15.51 3.52
C ASP A 190 -9.03 -15.94 5.00
N GLN A 191 -7.96 -16.53 5.54
CA GLN A 191 -7.95 -17.13 6.88
C GLN A 191 -7.64 -16.14 8.00
N LEU A 192 -7.69 -14.84 7.69
CA LEU A 192 -7.44 -13.74 8.62
C LEU A 192 -8.58 -12.72 8.54
N PRO A 193 -9.78 -12.99 9.09
CA PRO A 193 -10.97 -12.18 8.86
C PRO A 193 -10.77 -10.71 9.23
N GLN A 194 -10.02 -10.41 10.30
CA GLN A 194 -9.73 -9.03 10.67
C GLN A 194 -8.76 -8.36 9.69
N ALA A 195 -7.78 -9.10 9.17
CA ALA A 195 -6.88 -8.58 8.14
C ALA A 195 -7.62 -8.42 6.79
N SER A 196 -8.56 -9.30 6.47
CA SER A 196 -9.36 -9.21 5.25
C SER A 196 -10.25 -7.97 5.25
N GLU A 197 -10.90 -7.66 6.37
CA GLU A 197 -11.70 -6.44 6.48
C GLU A 197 -10.83 -5.18 6.41
N LEU A 198 -9.74 -5.15 7.19
CA LEU A 198 -8.84 -3.99 7.20
C LEU A 198 -8.18 -3.77 5.83
N SER A 199 -7.73 -4.83 5.16
CA SER A 199 -7.13 -4.74 3.83
C SER A 199 -8.14 -4.27 2.78
N ARG A 200 -9.41 -4.67 2.87
CA ARG A 200 -10.49 -4.16 1.99
C ARG A 200 -10.62 -2.64 2.12
N VAL A 201 -10.72 -2.12 3.35
CA VAL A 201 -10.87 -0.69 3.61
C VAL A 201 -9.64 0.11 3.13
N LEU A 202 -8.43 -0.37 3.44
CA LEU A 202 -7.19 0.30 3.02
C LEU A 202 -7.02 0.27 1.48
N THR A 203 -7.40 -0.83 0.84
CA THR A 203 -7.35 -0.96 -0.63
C THR A 203 -8.32 -0.01 -1.31
N ALA A 204 -9.57 0.08 -0.82
CA ALA A 204 -10.55 1.02 -1.33
C ALA A 204 -10.07 2.48 -1.18
N THR A 205 -9.42 2.79 -0.07
CA THR A 205 -8.82 4.12 0.17
C THR A 205 -7.76 4.48 -0.87
N VAL A 206 -6.91 3.51 -1.27
CA VAL A 206 -5.91 3.72 -2.34
C VAL A 206 -6.58 3.91 -3.70
N GLN A 207 -7.59 3.10 -4.03
CA GLN A 207 -8.30 3.21 -5.31
C GLN A 207 -8.97 4.58 -5.50
N VAL A 208 -9.65 5.09 -4.47
CA VAL A 208 -10.40 6.36 -4.54
C VAL A 208 -9.47 7.58 -4.50
N SER A 209 -8.18 7.40 -4.20
CA SER A 209 -7.25 8.52 -4.08
C SER A 209 -6.89 9.21 -5.41
N GLY A 210 -7.15 8.56 -6.55
CA GLY A 210 -6.74 9.04 -7.88
C GLY A 210 -5.24 8.91 -8.15
N LEU A 211 -4.46 8.37 -7.21
CA LEU A 211 -3.01 8.21 -7.34
C LEU A 211 -2.62 7.08 -8.30
N VAL A 212 -3.42 6.02 -8.37
CA VAL A 212 -3.11 4.82 -9.16
C VAL A 212 -2.99 5.15 -10.67
N PRO A 213 -3.95 5.88 -11.30
CA PRO A 213 -3.79 6.32 -12.68
C PRO A 213 -2.53 7.14 -12.94
N GLU A 214 -2.18 8.04 -12.03
CA GLU A 214 -0.98 8.87 -12.15
C GLU A 214 0.29 8.01 -12.08
N LEU A 215 0.34 7.08 -11.14
CA LEU A 215 1.45 6.15 -10.97
C LEU A 215 1.65 5.26 -12.20
N VAL A 216 0.58 4.66 -12.74
CA VAL A 216 0.68 3.83 -13.94
C VAL A 216 1.11 4.67 -15.14
N LYS A 217 0.62 5.91 -15.27
CA LYS A 217 1.04 6.83 -16.33
C LYS A 217 2.54 7.14 -16.28
N TRP A 218 3.08 7.42 -15.09
CA TRP A 218 4.53 7.62 -14.91
C TRP A 218 5.33 6.37 -15.25
N PHE A 219 4.86 5.21 -14.79
CA PHE A 219 5.47 3.93 -15.11
C PHE A 219 5.50 3.67 -16.63
N HIS A 220 4.41 3.91 -17.34
CA HIS A 220 4.36 3.84 -18.81
C HIS A 220 5.32 4.84 -19.46
N GLY A 221 5.44 6.06 -18.90
CA GLY A 221 6.39 7.06 -19.34
C GLY A 221 7.84 6.58 -19.29
N GLU A 222 8.26 5.98 -18.17
CA GLU A 222 9.61 5.45 -18.00
C GLU A 222 9.90 4.26 -18.93
N LEU A 223 8.87 3.51 -19.30
CA LEU A 223 8.97 2.40 -20.26
C LEU A 223 8.83 2.84 -21.73
N GLY A 224 8.59 4.12 -22.00
CA GLY A 224 8.35 4.64 -23.36
C GLY A 224 7.00 4.23 -23.96
N LEU A 225 6.03 3.86 -23.13
CA LEU A 225 4.71 3.32 -23.50
C LEU A 225 3.56 4.33 -23.29
N LEU A 226 3.82 5.64 -23.43
CA LEU A 226 2.83 6.70 -23.19
C LEU A 226 1.52 6.61 -24.00
N GLN A 227 1.49 5.78 -25.05
CA GLN A 227 0.32 5.54 -25.90
C GLN A 227 -0.58 4.40 -25.38
N VAL A 228 -0.15 3.65 -24.37
CA VAL A 228 -0.94 2.56 -23.78
C VAL A 228 -1.79 3.13 -22.65
N GLU A 229 -3.11 3.09 -22.84
CA GLU A 229 -4.05 3.48 -21.77
C GLU A 229 -3.93 2.49 -20.60
N PRO A 230 -3.85 3.01 -19.36
CA PRO A 230 -3.70 2.18 -18.17
C PRO A 230 -4.94 1.31 -18.00
N LYS A 231 -4.78 0.00 -17.97
CA LYS A 231 -5.90 -0.93 -17.82
C LYS A 231 -6.18 -1.18 -16.34
N ILE A 232 -6.70 -0.16 -15.66
CA ILE A 232 -7.12 -0.25 -14.25
C ILE A 232 -8.48 -0.94 -14.19
N ALA A 233 -8.51 -2.25 -14.43
CA ALA A 233 -9.72 -3.05 -14.27
C ALA A 233 -10.02 -3.33 -12.79
N GLY A 234 -11.31 -3.45 -12.43
CA GLY A 234 -11.74 -3.97 -11.13
C GLY A 234 -11.82 -2.97 -9.97
N LEU A 235 -12.35 -1.76 -10.20
CA LEU A 235 -12.70 -0.84 -9.10
C LEU A 235 -13.61 -1.58 -8.10
N ILE A 236 -13.26 -1.58 -6.81
CA ILE A 236 -14.18 -2.01 -5.76
C ILE A 236 -15.31 -0.98 -5.75
N GLU A 237 -16.57 -1.42 -5.78
CA GLU A 237 -17.72 -0.51 -5.80
C GLU A 237 -17.64 0.48 -4.61
N PRO A 238 -17.85 1.79 -4.86
CA PRO A 238 -17.63 2.85 -3.87
C PRO A 238 -18.62 2.82 -2.70
N GLU A 239 -19.64 1.96 -2.74
CA GLU A 239 -20.70 1.85 -1.73
C GLU A 239 -20.21 1.33 -0.36
N LEU A 240 -18.96 0.84 -0.29
CA LEU A 240 -18.33 0.28 0.91
C LEU A 240 -17.29 1.20 1.56
N VAL A 241 -17.09 2.39 1.01
CA VAL A 241 -16.26 3.41 1.63
C VAL A 241 -17.13 4.14 2.66
N PRO A 242 -16.73 4.22 3.96
CA PRO A 242 -17.43 5.07 4.92
C PRO A 242 -17.70 6.46 4.30
N SER A 243 -18.93 6.96 4.43
CA SER A 243 -19.40 8.22 3.82
C SER A 243 -18.45 9.40 4.02
N ASP A 244 -17.69 9.35 5.10
CA ASP A 244 -16.78 10.36 5.60
C ASP A 244 -15.48 10.45 4.77
N ILE A 245 -15.24 9.49 3.86
CA ILE A 245 -14.09 9.42 2.96
C ILE A 245 -14.43 9.99 1.57
N VAL A 246 -15.72 10.14 1.24
CA VAL A 246 -16.24 10.65 -0.04
C VAL A 246 -16.68 12.10 0.12
N GLU A 247 -15.74 13.01 0.38
CA GLU A 247 -15.96 14.43 0.07
C GLU A 247 -14.82 14.97 -0.81
N PRO A 248 -15.13 15.56 -1.97
CA PRO A 248 -14.24 16.52 -2.61
C PRO A 248 -14.49 17.90 -1.99
N ALA A 249 -13.88 18.19 -0.84
CA ALA A 249 -13.77 19.57 -0.39
C ALA A 249 -12.64 20.24 -1.18
N THR A 250 -12.95 20.66 -2.42
CA THR A 250 -12.25 21.78 -3.04
C THR A 250 -12.27 22.91 -2.02
N PRO A 251 -11.13 23.42 -1.53
CA PRO A 251 -11.18 24.61 -0.70
C PRO A 251 -11.79 25.72 -1.54
N ALA A 252 -12.97 26.18 -1.15
CA ALA A 252 -13.55 27.39 -1.72
C ALA A 252 -12.49 28.48 -1.56
N LEU A 253 -11.97 28.99 -2.67
CA LEU A 253 -11.18 30.20 -2.66
C LEU A 253 -12.03 31.25 -1.92
N PRO A 254 -11.46 31.98 -0.94
CA PRO A 254 -12.20 33.03 -0.27
C PRO A 254 -12.73 33.99 -1.33
N MET A 255 -14.03 34.25 -1.30
CA MET A 255 -14.63 35.24 -2.19
C MET A 255 -13.89 36.57 -2.00
N PRO A 256 -13.66 37.35 -3.07
CA PRO A 256 -13.14 38.69 -2.91
C PRO A 256 -14.08 39.45 -1.98
N VAL A 257 -13.50 40.01 -0.92
CA VAL A 257 -14.20 40.93 -0.03
C VAL A 257 -14.58 42.12 -0.89
N GLU A 258 -15.87 42.25 -1.21
CA GLU A 258 -16.39 43.49 -1.79
C GLU A 258 -16.20 44.56 -0.72
N ASP A 259 -15.35 45.55 -1.02
CA ASP A 259 -15.14 46.73 -0.20
C ASP A 259 -16.49 47.39 0.07
N ALA A 260 -16.98 47.24 1.30
CA ALA A 260 -18.07 48.03 1.82
C ALA A 260 -17.58 49.47 1.93
N VAL A 261 -17.90 50.28 0.92
CA VAL A 261 -17.81 51.74 0.98
C VAL A 261 -18.77 52.20 2.08
N GLU A 262 -18.20 52.56 3.22
CA GLU A 262 -18.89 53.19 4.34
C GLU A 262 -19.36 54.58 3.90
N VAL A 263 -20.63 54.67 3.50
CA VAL A 263 -21.29 55.96 3.25
C VAL A 263 -21.62 56.57 4.62
N VAL A 264 -20.81 57.54 5.02
CA VAL A 264 -21.03 58.39 6.20
C VAL A 264 -22.30 59.22 5.99
N PRO A 265 -23.33 59.12 6.86
CA PRO A 265 -24.48 60.02 6.80
C PRO A 265 -24.10 61.42 7.33
N GLU A 266 -24.48 62.46 6.59
CA GLU A 266 -24.34 63.86 7.01
C GLU A 266 -25.24 64.14 8.24
N PRO A 267 -24.78 64.97 9.19
CA PRO A 267 -25.58 65.34 10.36
C PRO A 267 -26.67 66.35 9.99
N ASP A 268 -27.91 66.03 10.36
CA ASP A 268 -29.06 66.93 10.30
C ASP A 268 -28.82 68.18 11.16
N GLU A 269 -28.82 69.34 10.52
CA GLU A 269 -28.94 70.64 11.17
C GLU A 269 -30.42 70.88 11.54
N GLU A 270 -30.79 70.71 12.81
CA GLU A 270 -32.00 71.32 13.37
C GLU A 270 -31.64 72.53 14.24
N GLY A 271 -32.25 73.66 13.90
CA GLY A 271 -32.38 74.85 14.74
C GLY A 271 -33.67 74.85 15.56
#